data_AF-A0AAN2K7F8-F1
#
_entry.id   AF-A0AAN2K7F8-F1
#
_cell.length_a   1.000
_cell.length_b   1.000
_cell.length_c   1.000
_cell.angle_alpha   90.00
_cell.angle_beta   90.00
_cell.angle_gamma   90.00
#
_symmetry.space_group_name_H-M   'P 1'
#
loop_
_entity.id
_entity.type
_entity.pdbx_description
1 polymer ?
#
loop_
_entity_poly.entity_id
_entity_poly.type
_entity_poly.pdbx_seq_one_letter_code
_entity_poly.pdbx_strand_id
1 'polypeptide(L)'
;MAKSGSIKRERWIRLSLTWLVVLAVSAIIIYPLVWTVGASLNAGNSLLSSSIIPENASLQHYRDLFNGTVPYLTWYWNSMKISFLTMVLTLISVSCTAYAFSRFRFKGRQNGLMLFLLLQMIPQFSALIAIFVLSQLLGLINSHLALVLIACSAVRSFRRMRRCSITATCSMARCLT
;
A
#
# COMPACT_ATOMS: atom_id res chain seq x y z
N MET A 1 38.03 -36.51 -9.92
CA MET A 1 36.94 -36.76 -8.95
C MET A 1 37.12 -35.84 -7.74
N ALA A 2 36.00 -35.40 -7.13
CA ALA A 2 35.87 -34.68 -5.85
C ALA A 2 36.21 -33.16 -5.77
N LYS A 3 35.21 -32.31 -6.06
CA LYS A 3 35.02 -31.00 -5.39
C LYS A 3 33.54 -30.68 -5.15
N SER A 4 32.75 -31.67 -4.71
CA SER A 4 31.29 -31.52 -4.49
C SER A 4 30.94 -31.06 -3.06
N GLY A 5 31.85 -31.17 -2.09
CA GLY A 5 31.59 -30.88 -0.67
C GLY A 5 31.55 -29.39 -0.29
N SER A 6 32.43 -28.56 -0.85
CA SER A 6 32.55 -27.12 -0.47
C SER A 6 31.28 -26.32 -0.79
N ILE A 7 30.69 -26.57 -1.98
CA ILE A 7 29.51 -25.84 -2.45
C ILE A 7 28.29 -26.11 -1.56
N LYS A 8 28.16 -27.32 -1.00
CA LYS A 8 27.06 -27.64 -0.08
C LYS A 8 27.21 -26.86 1.24
N ARG A 9 28.40 -26.83 1.84
CA ARG A 9 28.63 -26.16 3.13
C ARG A 9 28.47 -24.64 3.05
N GLU A 10 29.01 -24.01 2.01
CA GLU A 10 28.83 -22.57 1.78
C GLU A 10 27.36 -22.20 1.54
N ARG A 11 26.62 -23.04 0.80
CA ARG A 11 25.18 -22.84 0.58
C ARG A 11 24.39 -22.93 1.88
N TRP A 12 24.69 -23.90 2.74
CA TRP A 12 24.03 -24.06 4.05
C TRP A 12 24.32 -22.87 4.98
N ILE A 13 25.55 -22.38 5.05
CA ILE A 13 25.90 -21.20 5.86
C ILE A 13 25.20 -19.95 5.33
N ARG A 14 25.18 -19.73 4.00
CA ARG A 14 24.46 -18.61 3.39
C ARG A 14 22.96 -18.69 3.62
N LEU A 15 22.37 -19.88 3.56
CA LEU A 15 20.96 -20.10 3.91
C LEU A 15 20.73 -19.74 5.37
N SER A 16 21.41 -20.38 6.32
CA SER A 16 21.24 -20.11 7.76
C SER A 16 21.39 -18.62 8.10
N LEU A 17 22.38 -17.93 7.52
CA LEU A 17 22.59 -16.50 7.73
C LEU A 17 21.46 -15.65 7.12
N THR A 18 20.96 -16.03 5.94
CA THR A 18 19.79 -15.36 5.32
C THR A 18 18.54 -15.52 6.19
N TRP A 19 18.28 -16.73 6.69
CA TRP A 19 17.13 -17.03 7.57
C TRP A 19 17.24 -16.30 8.91
N LEU A 20 18.44 -16.21 9.50
CA LEU A 20 18.70 -15.46 10.71
C LEU A 20 18.41 -13.95 10.52
N VAL A 21 18.86 -13.37 9.40
CA VAL A 21 18.58 -11.96 9.06
C VAL A 21 17.08 -11.74 8.87
N VAL A 22 16.39 -12.63 8.15
CA VAL A 22 14.93 -12.54 7.96
C VAL A 22 14.19 -12.62 9.29
N LEU A 23 14.57 -13.52 10.20
CA LEU A 23 13.99 -13.62 11.54
C LEU A 23 14.22 -12.35 12.37
N ALA A 24 15.45 -11.81 12.36
CA ALA A 24 15.79 -10.59 13.08
C ALA A 24 14.97 -9.39 12.57
N VAL A 25 14.88 -9.20 11.25
CA VAL A 25 14.07 -8.13 10.64
C VAL A 25 12.59 -8.33 10.94
N SER A 26 12.09 -9.57 10.87
CA SER A 26 10.70 -9.87 11.21
C SER A 26 10.38 -9.53 12.67
N ALA A 27 11.28 -9.82 13.60
CA ALA A 27 11.09 -9.50 15.02
C ALA A 27 11.02 -7.99 15.25
N ILE A 28 11.89 -7.21 14.59
CA ILE A 28 11.89 -5.74 14.68
C ILE A 28 10.56 -5.15 14.17
N ILE A 29 9.97 -5.73 13.12
CA ILE A 29 8.68 -5.29 12.55
C ILE A 29 7.51 -5.70 13.45
N ILE A 30 7.56 -6.91 14.04
CA ILE A 30 6.48 -7.43 14.89
C ILE A 30 6.45 -6.71 16.25
N TYR A 31 7.60 -6.27 16.76
CA TYR A 31 7.71 -5.58 18.05
C TYR A 31 6.70 -4.42 18.24
N PRO A 32 6.64 -3.40 17.34
CA PRO A 32 5.66 -2.31 17.48
C PRO A 32 4.22 -2.78 17.32
N LEU A 33 3.95 -3.83 16.54
CA LEU A 33 2.60 -4.39 16.40
C LEU A 33 2.11 -5.01 17.71
N VAL A 34 2.97 -5.79 18.36
CA VAL A 34 2.67 -6.38 19.68
C VAL A 34 2.43 -5.29 20.72
N TRP A 35 3.25 -4.22 20.68
CA TRP A 35 3.05 -3.06 21.55
C TRP A 35 1.70 -2.37 21.33
N THR A 36 1.28 -2.16 20.08
CA THR A 36 -0.02 -1.56 19.77
C THR A 36 -1.19 -2.43 20.28
N VAL A 37 -1.08 -3.75 20.18
CA VAL A 37 -2.10 -4.68 20.70
C VAL A 37 -2.12 -4.68 22.23
N GLY A 38 -0.97 -4.64 22.89
CA GLY A 38 -0.89 -4.50 24.35
C GLY A 38 -1.52 -3.19 24.83
N ALA A 39 -1.26 -2.09 24.12
CA ALA A 39 -1.83 -0.78 24.42
C ALA A 39 -3.36 -0.73 24.21
N SER A 40 -3.92 -1.46 23.23
CA SER A 40 -5.37 -1.49 23.01
C SER A 40 -6.15 -2.27 24.06
N LEU A 41 -5.46 -3.09 24.87
CA LEU A 41 -6.03 -3.88 25.97
C LEU A 41 -5.82 -3.23 27.35
N ASN A 42 -5.15 -2.09 27.43
CA ASN A 42 -4.92 -1.41 28.71
C ASN A 42 -6.22 -0.76 29.20
N ALA A 43 -6.63 -1.02 30.45
CA ALA A 43 -7.85 -0.42 31.03
C ALA A 43 -7.73 1.07 31.39
N GLY A 44 -6.52 1.62 31.44
CA GLY A 44 -6.26 3.00 31.84
C GLY A 44 -6.12 3.96 30.66
N ASN A 45 -6.57 5.21 30.83
CA ASN A 45 -6.37 6.32 29.89
C ASN A 45 -4.90 6.84 29.84
N SER A 46 -3.98 6.11 30.49
CA SER A 46 -2.58 6.47 30.65
C SER A 46 -1.71 5.73 29.64
N LEU A 47 -1.46 6.39 28.50
CA LEU A 47 -0.51 5.95 27.47
C LEU A 47 0.93 5.77 28.01
N LEU A 48 1.22 6.34 29.19
CA LEU A 48 2.55 6.39 29.82
C LEU A 48 2.92 5.14 30.65
N SER A 49 1.96 4.26 30.97
CA SER A 49 2.20 3.03 31.76
C SER A 49 1.81 1.75 31.04
N SER A 50 1.70 1.76 29.72
CA SER A 50 1.48 0.52 28.96
C SER A 50 2.76 -0.29 28.93
N SER A 51 2.83 -1.35 29.73
CA SER A 51 3.74 -2.48 29.50
C SER A 51 3.21 -3.36 28.35
N ILE A 52 4.06 -4.16 27.71
CA ILE A 52 3.65 -5.12 26.65
C ILE A 52 2.50 -6.03 27.09
N ILE A 53 2.42 -6.32 28.40
CA ILE A 53 1.30 -7.00 29.05
C ILE A 53 0.82 -6.07 30.18
N PRO A 54 -0.30 -5.34 30.02
CA PRO A 54 -0.83 -4.51 31.10
C PRO A 54 -1.34 -5.39 32.25
N GLU A 55 -1.04 -5.00 33.49
CA GLU A 55 -1.51 -5.72 34.70
C GLU A 55 -3.04 -5.75 34.81
N ASN A 56 -3.71 -4.75 34.21
CA ASN A 56 -5.17 -4.64 34.13
C ASN A 56 -5.62 -4.70 32.67
N ALA A 57 -5.53 -5.89 32.06
CA ALA A 57 -6.06 -6.11 30.71
C ALA A 57 -7.60 -6.01 30.72
N SER A 58 -8.18 -5.08 29.95
CA SER A 58 -9.62 -4.95 29.80
C SER A 58 -10.06 -4.83 28.33
N LEU A 59 -11.29 -5.26 28.08
CA LEU A 59 -11.95 -5.14 26.77
C LEU A 59 -12.91 -3.94 26.72
N GLN A 60 -12.77 -2.99 27.64
CA GLN A 60 -13.70 -1.87 27.79
C GLN A 60 -13.68 -0.97 26.55
N HIS A 61 -12.50 -0.65 26.01
CA HIS A 61 -12.37 0.12 24.78
C HIS A 61 -13.09 -0.50 23.57
N TYR A 62 -13.07 -1.83 23.45
CA TYR A 62 -13.80 -2.52 22.40
C TYR A 62 -15.32 -2.46 22.63
N ARG A 63 -15.78 -2.65 23.87
CA ARG A 63 -17.21 -2.52 24.19
C ARG A 63 -17.72 -1.10 23.95
N ASP A 64 -16.97 -0.09 24.35
CA ASP A 64 -17.32 1.32 24.14
C ASP A 64 -17.42 1.67 22.64
N LEU A 65 -16.59 1.02 21.80
CA LEU A 65 -16.64 1.20 20.34
C LEU A 65 -17.92 0.65 19.70
N PHE A 66 -18.46 -0.45 20.26
CA PHE A 66 -19.68 -1.11 19.76
C PHE A 66 -20.96 -0.72 20.53
N ASN A 67 -20.84 0.00 21.66
CA ASN A 67 -21.96 0.48 22.48
C ASN A 67 -22.79 1.59 21.82
N GLY A 68 -22.43 2.05 20.62
CA GLY A 68 -23.23 2.99 19.83
C GLY A 68 -23.03 4.47 20.14
N THR A 69 -22.22 4.82 21.15
CA THR A 69 -21.83 6.22 21.44
C THR A 69 -21.04 6.85 20.29
N VAL A 70 -20.31 6.03 19.53
CA VAL A 70 -19.57 6.44 18.33
C VAL A 70 -20.09 5.63 17.14
N PRO A 71 -20.41 6.26 15.98
CA PRO A 71 -20.87 5.56 14.79
C PRO A 71 -19.72 4.84 14.05
N TYR A 72 -18.97 4.02 14.76
CA TYR A 72 -17.78 3.32 14.28
C TYR A 72 -18.10 2.40 13.09
N LEU A 73 -19.18 1.62 13.17
CA LEU A 73 -19.61 0.70 12.12
C LEU A 73 -19.89 1.44 10.80
N THR A 74 -20.49 2.63 10.88
CA THR A 74 -20.78 3.47 9.72
C THR A 74 -19.49 3.98 9.09
N TRP A 75 -18.54 4.46 9.89
CA TRP A 75 -17.24 4.93 9.39
C TRP A 75 -16.42 3.81 8.77
N TYR A 76 -16.45 2.62 9.38
CA TYR A 76 -15.81 1.43 8.86
C TYR A 76 -16.41 1.03 7.50
N TRP A 77 -17.74 1.01 7.39
CA TRP A 77 -18.43 0.67 6.16
C TRP A 77 -18.21 1.70 5.03
N ASN A 78 -18.21 2.99 5.37
CA ASN A 78 -17.90 4.06 4.41
C ASN A 78 -16.47 3.92 3.86
N SER A 79 -15.51 3.65 4.73
CA SER A 79 -14.11 3.44 4.33
C SER A 79 -13.96 2.20 3.45
N MET A 80 -14.58 1.09 3.84
CA MET A 80 -14.56 -0.16 3.07
C MET A 80 -15.17 0.02 1.66
N LYS A 81 -16.33 0.70 1.57
CA LYS A 81 -16.97 1.04 0.29
C LYS A 81 -16.06 1.87 -0.60
N ILE A 82 -15.47 2.94 -0.06
CA ILE A 82 -14.56 3.81 -0.83
C ILE A 82 -13.33 3.03 -1.29
N SER A 83 -12.67 2.28 -0.41
CA SER A 83 -11.49 1.48 -0.78
C SER A 83 -11.80 0.43 -1.85
N PHE A 84 -12.95 -0.24 -1.77
CA PHE A 84 -13.36 -1.23 -2.76
C PHE A 84 -13.64 -0.59 -4.13
N LEU A 85 -14.45 0.47 -4.17
CA LEU A 85 -14.78 1.17 -5.43
C LEU A 85 -13.53 1.75 -6.08
N THR A 86 -12.64 2.37 -5.29
CA THR A 86 -11.39 2.93 -5.81
C THR A 86 -10.45 1.86 -6.33
N MET A 87 -10.35 0.71 -5.67
CA MET A 87 -9.57 -0.42 -6.15
C MET A 87 -10.06 -0.91 -7.52
N VAL A 88 -11.36 -1.16 -7.67
CA VAL A 88 -11.96 -1.69 -8.92
C VAL A 88 -11.77 -0.71 -10.07
N LEU A 89 -12.14 0.56 -9.89
CA LEU A 89 -12.03 1.59 -10.93
C LEU A 89 -10.56 1.80 -11.35
N THR A 90 -9.67 1.90 -10.37
CA THR A 90 -8.24 2.09 -10.64
C THR A 90 -7.67 0.88 -11.37
N LEU A 91 -8.04 -0.34 -10.99
CA LEU A 91 -7.54 -1.56 -11.64
C LEU A 91 -7.95 -1.60 -13.11
N ILE A 92 -9.20 -1.28 -13.43
CA ILE A 92 -9.70 -1.25 -14.81
C ILE A 92 -8.95 -0.18 -15.63
N SER A 93 -8.91 1.06 -15.15
CA SER A 93 -8.25 2.16 -15.87
C SER A 93 -6.76 1.91 -16.09
N VAL A 94 -6.06 1.37 -15.08
CA VAL A 94 -4.62 1.07 -15.17
C VAL A 94 -4.36 -0.12 -16.08
N SER A 95 -5.19 -1.16 -16.03
CA SER A 95 -5.02 -2.33 -16.90
C SER A 95 -5.26 -1.97 -18.37
N CYS A 96 -6.30 -1.19 -18.66
CA CYS A 96 -6.57 -0.69 -20.01
C CYS A 96 -5.41 0.18 -20.53
N THR A 97 -4.92 1.13 -19.71
CA THR A 97 -3.80 1.98 -20.07
C THR A 97 -2.50 1.17 -20.24
N ALA A 98 -2.24 0.20 -19.35
CA ALA A 98 -1.08 -0.67 -19.41
C ALA A 98 -1.06 -1.56 -20.65
N TYR A 99 -2.22 -2.13 -20.99
CA TYR A 99 -2.39 -2.92 -22.18
C TYR A 99 -2.19 -2.07 -23.45
N ALA A 100 -2.80 -0.88 -23.49
CA ALA A 100 -2.68 0.01 -24.63
C ALA A 100 -1.22 0.43 -24.89
N PHE A 101 -0.51 0.81 -23.83
CA PHE A 101 0.90 1.20 -23.93
C PHE A 101 1.83 0.03 -24.22
N SER A 102 1.52 -1.19 -23.79
CA SER A 102 2.39 -2.35 -24.04
C SER A 102 2.22 -2.90 -25.46
N ARG A 103 0.98 -3.04 -25.94
CA ARG A 103 0.66 -3.72 -27.20
C ARG A 103 0.66 -2.79 -28.42
N PHE A 104 0.11 -1.57 -28.32
CA PHE A 104 0.06 -0.66 -29.46
C PHE A 104 1.37 0.12 -29.64
N ARG A 105 1.86 0.18 -30.89
CA ARG A 105 3.03 0.98 -31.28
C ARG A 105 2.57 2.28 -31.91
N PHE A 106 2.30 3.29 -31.08
CA PHE A 106 1.86 4.62 -31.51
C PHE A 106 3.02 5.62 -31.59
N LYS A 107 2.92 6.58 -32.51
CA LYS A 107 3.91 7.64 -32.74
C LYS A 107 3.79 8.68 -31.61
N GLY A 108 4.59 8.53 -30.55
CA GLY A 108 4.54 9.38 -29.34
C GLY A 108 4.66 8.64 -27.99
N ARG A 109 4.82 7.31 -28.00
CA ARG A 109 4.90 6.49 -26.79
C ARG A 109 5.99 6.89 -25.80
N GLN A 110 7.15 7.28 -26.29
CA GLN A 110 8.27 7.71 -25.45
C GLN A 110 7.99 9.06 -24.79
N ASN A 111 7.46 10.04 -25.54
CA ASN A 111 7.12 11.36 -25.02
C ASN A 111 6.00 11.30 -23.98
N GLY A 112 4.96 10.48 -24.22
CA GLY A 112 3.90 10.25 -23.24
C GLY A 112 4.42 9.63 -21.95
N LEU A 113 5.28 8.61 -22.05
CA LEU A 113 5.91 8.00 -20.87
C LEU A 113 6.78 9.01 -20.11
N MET A 114 7.52 9.87 -20.81
CA MET A 114 8.36 10.90 -20.20
C MET A 114 7.53 11.97 -19.50
N LEU A 115 6.44 12.44 -20.12
CA LEU A 115 5.52 13.41 -19.51
C LEU A 115 4.91 12.87 -18.21
N PHE A 116 4.43 11.62 -18.20
CA PHE A 116 3.90 11.00 -16.98
C PHE A 116 4.95 10.91 -15.86
N LEU A 117 6.23 10.69 -16.19
CA LEU A 117 7.32 10.64 -15.21
C LEU A 117 7.63 12.01 -14.61
N LEU A 118 7.42 13.09 -15.37
CA LEU A 118 7.57 14.45 -14.86
C LEU A 118 6.40 14.81 -13.93
N LEU A 119 5.17 14.44 -14.30
CA LEU A 119 3.97 14.72 -13.49
C LEU A 119 4.01 14.05 -12.10
N GLN A 120 4.59 12.85 -11.97
CA GLN A 120 4.74 12.18 -10.67
C GLN A 120 5.83 12.76 -9.75
N MET A 121 6.65 13.69 -10.23
CA MET A 121 7.62 14.41 -9.40
C MET A 121 6.95 15.55 -8.64
N ILE A 122 5.76 15.97 -9.06
CA ILE A 122 4.96 16.95 -8.36
C ILE A 122 4.53 16.34 -7.01
N PRO A 123 4.84 16.99 -5.88
CA PRO A 123 4.49 16.48 -4.56
C PRO A 123 2.98 16.43 -4.37
N GLN A 124 2.47 15.36 -3.76
CA GLN A 124 1.03 15.16 -3.58
C GLN A 124 0.35 16.28 -2.77
N PHE A 125 1.09 16.89 -1.83
CA PHE A 125 0.55 17.92 -0.95
C PHE A 125 0.09 19.18 -1.70
N SER A 126 0.74 19.58 -2.79
CA SER A 126 0.30 20.75 -3.57
C SER A 126 -0.99 20.49 -4.33
N ALA A 127 -1.22 19.23 -4.75
CA ALA A 127 -2.45 18.83 -5.42
C ALA A 127 -3.66 18.81 -4.47
N LEU A 128 -3.47 18.50 -3.18
CA LEU A 128 -4.56 18.42 -2.20
C LEU A 128 -5.35 19.74 -2.09
N ILE A 129 -4.66 20.88 -2.06
CA ILE A 129 -5.29 22.21 -1.97
C ILE A 129 -6.11 22.48 -3.23
N ALA A 130 -5.54 22.23 -4.42
CA ALA A 130 -6.24 22.43 -5.68
C ALA A 130 -7.49 21.55 -5.80
N ILE A 131 -7.38 20.28 -5.39
CA ILE A 131 -8.49 19.33 -5.37
C ILE A 131 -9.59 19.75 -4.39
N PHE A 132 -9.23 20.30 -3.23
CA PHE A 132 -10.18 20.82 -2.27
C PHE A 132 -10.99 21.97 -2.88
N VAL A 133 -10.32 22.96 -3.47
CA VAL A 133 -10.98 24.10 -4.14
C VAL A 133 -11.87 23.64 -5.28
N LEU A 134 -11.41 22.69 -6.10
CA LEU A 134 -12.22 22.11 -7.18
C LEU A 134 -13.48 21.40 -6.63
N SER A 135 -13.34 20.67 -5.53
CA SER A 135 -14.48 20.01 -4.87
C SER A 135 -15.46 21.01 -4.27
N GLN A 136 -14.97 22.18 -3.82
CA GLN A 136 -15.84 23.28 -3.39
C GLN A 136 -16.62 23.89 -4.56
N LEU A 137 -15.97 24.14 -5.69
CA LEU A 137 -16.61 24.68 -6.89
C LEU A 137 -17.69 23.75 -7.45
N LEU A 138 -17.47 22.44 -7.37
CA LEU A 138 -18.43 21.43 -7.82
C LEU A 138 -19.56 21.17 -6.81
N GLY A 139 -19.56 21.82 -5.65
CA GLY A 139 -20.54 21.58 -4.58
C GLY A 139 -20.49 20.15 -3.99
N LEU A 140 -19.42 19.40 -4.28
CA LEU A 140 -19.27 17.98 -3.94
C LEU A 140 -18.53 17.75 -2.62
N ILE A 141 -18.42 18.80 -1.80
CA ILE A 141 -17.78 18.79 -0.48
C ILE A 141 -18.47 17.74 0.38
N ASN A 142 -17.69 16.89 1.07
CA ASN A 142 -18.17 15.78 1.93
C ASN A 142 -18.93 14.65 1.21
N SER A 143 -18.82 14.53 -0.12
CA SER A 143 -19.37 13.39 -0.86
C SER A 143 -18.34 12.25 -0.99
N HIS A 144 -18.83 11.00 -0.94
CA HIS A 144 -18.02 9.81 -1.21
C HIS A 144 -17.52 9.79 -2.67
N LEU A 145 -18.28 10.44 -3.58
CA LEU A 145 -17.94 10.53 -5.00
C LEU A 145 -16.68 11.36 -5.25
N ALA A 146 -16.52 12.50 -4.57
CA ALA A 146 -15.32 13.31 -4.68
C ALA A 146 -14.07 12.48 -4.32
N LEU A 147 -14.11 11.76 -3.20
CA LEU A 147 -13.03 10.89 -2.74
C LEU A 147 -12.68 9.80 -3.76
N VAL A 148 -13.69 9.14 -4.34
CA VAL A 148 -13.47 8.07 -5.32
C VAL A 148 -12.85 8.61 -6.61
N LEU A 149 -13.33 9.76 -7.10
CA LEU A 149 -12.79 10.40 -8.31
C LEU A 149 -11.32 10.83 -8.11
N ILE A 150 -11.01 11.42 -6.95
CA ILE A 150 -9.65 11.83 -6.60
C ILE A 150 -8.72 10.61 -6.52
N ALA A 151 -9.16 9.55 -5.83
CA ALA A 151 -8.37 8.34 -5.66
C ALA A 151 -8.13 7.58 -6.98
N CYS A 152 -9.02 7.70 -7.95
CA CYS A 152 -8.89 7.13 -9.29
C CYS A 152 -7.87 7.86 -10.18
N SER A 153 -7.48 9.10 -9.84
CA SER A 153 -6.56 9.89 -10.65
C SER A 153 -5.30 9.09 -11.04
N ALA A 154 -5.15 8.86 -12.34
CA ALA A 154 -4.23 7.86 -12.93
C ALA A 154 -2.74 8.07 -12.58
N VAL A 155 -2.39 9.25 -12.07
CA VAL A 155 -1.02 9.66 -11.71
C VAL A 155 -0.40 8.73 -10.66
N ARG A 156 -1.18 8.31 -9.65
CA ARG A 156 -0.64 7.51 -8.53
C ARG A 156 -0.36 6.06 -8.92
N SER A 157 -1.13 5.53 -9.86
CA SER A 157 -1.07 4.12 -10.25
C SER A 157 -0.01 3.84 -11.33
N PHE A 158 0.34 4.85 -12.11
CA PHE A 158 1.31 4.72 -13.19
C PHE A 158 2.75 4.47 -12.71
N ARG A 159 3.12 4.93 -11.50
CA ARG A 159 4.45 4.66 -10.93
C ARG A 159 4.76 3.16 -10.78
N ARG A 160 3.74 2.32 -10.53
CA ARG A 160 3.89 0.84 -10.49
C ARG A 160 3.93 0.20 -11.88
N MET A 161 3.31 0.83 -12.87
CA MET A 161 3.26 0.31 -14.24
C MET A 161 4.65 0.21 -14.89
N ARG A 162 5.60 1.09 -14.52
CA ARG A 162 6.98 1.03 -15.03
C ARG A 162 7.72 -0.25 -14.60
N ARG A 163 7.52 -0.74 -13.37
CA ARG A 163 8.11 -2.02 -12.91
C ARG A 163 7.48 -3.20 -13.64
N CYS A 164 6.15 -3.25 -13.75
CA CYS A 164 5.48 -4.36 -14.44
C CYS A 164 5.76 -4.41 -15.95
N SER A 165 5.75 -3.28 -16.67
CA SER A 165 6.03 -3.29 -18.11
C SER A 165 7.47 -3.65 -18.43
N ILE A 166 8.45 -3.24 -17.61
CA ILE A 166 9.85 -3.61 -17.80
C ILE A 166 10.05 -5.11 -17.49
N THR A 167 9.44 -5.63 -16.42
CA THR A 167 9.52 -7.07 -16.08
C THR A 167 8.78 -7.95 -17.10
N ALA A 168 7.61 -7.54 -17.59
CA ALA A 168 6.88 -8.30 -18.61
C ALA A 168 7.64 -8.37 -19.94
N THR A 169 8.28 -7.27 -20.35
CA THR A 169 9.11 -7.25 -21.58
C THR A 169 10.40 -8.06 -21.40
N CYS A 170 11.01 -8.05 -20.21
CA CYS A 170 12.24 -8.78 -19.92
C CYS A 170 12.02 -10.28 -19.70
N SER A 171 10.84 -10.69 -19.18
CA SER A 171 10.45 -12.10 -19.03
C SER A 171 10.12 -12.74 -20.39
N MET A 172 9.38 -12.04 -21.27
CA MET A 172 9.12 -12.54 -22.62
C MET A 172 10.38 -12.63 -23.48
N ALA A 173 11.31 -11.67 -23.37
CA ALA A 173 12.58 -11.71 -24.12
C ALA A 173 13.48 -12.89 -23.70
N ARG A 174 13.39 -13.35 -22.45
CA ARG A 174 14.18 -14.46 -21.90
C ARG A 174 13.59 -15.85 -22.19
N CYS A 175 12.36 -15.92 -22.68
CA CYS A 175 11.74 -17.16 -23.18
C CYS A 175 11.94 -17.38 -24.69
N LEU A 176 12.48 -16.39 -25.41
CA LEU A 176 12.65 -16.42 -26.88
C LEU A 176 14.12 -16.56 -27.32
N THR A 177 15.03 -16.79 -26.37
CA THR A 177 16.46 -17.10 -26.57
C THR A 177 16.81 -18.33 -25.79
#